data_AF-A0A1A9CFW8-F1
#
_entry.id   AF-A0A1A9CFW8-F1
#
_cell.length_a   1.000
_cell.length_b   1.000
_cell.length_c   1.000
_cell.angle_alpha   90.00
_cell.angle_beta   90.00
_cell.angle_gamma   90.00
#
_symmetry.space_group_name_H-M   'P 1'
#
loop_
_entity.id
_entity.type
_entity.pdbx_description
1 polymer ?
#
loop_
_entity_poly.entity_id
_entity_poly.type
_entity_poly.pdbx_seq_one_letter_code
_entity_poly.pdbx_strand_id
1 'polypeptide(L)'
;MSQDDVSPEEEPADEAGPPLKTSERWIAGIVGFLMIGAGTAAVFLRKVEAGPTALITLGALLTVIAISGVSIKRARIGDNEILLHNRQAAAIEIANTPAEDLDSALGVLAAYDPGAVTDPAIQMALAAAYDSAMKSKLREAFGDRYTGRGGISDGHIDLSSGRVHVEIRHFSQTEGDRLRLRYQKLTQSPKIRDMGDRILIVLNVTLPDPMPAKAENRALAQGQVLKTVTLSSMHTPDEVRELISQEFSSAST
;
A
#
# COMPACT_ATOMS: atom_id res chain seq x y z
N MET A 1 -33.52 47.27 -12.95
CA MET A 1 -32.19 46.66 -13.12
C MET A 1 -31.41 46.97 -11.86
N SER A 2 -31.46 46.05 -10.89
CA SER A 2 -30.72 46.15 -9.64
C SER A 2 -29.47 45.30 -9.82
N GLN A 3 -28.30 45.92 -9.68
CA GLN A 3 -27.02 45.23 -9.58
C GLN A 3 -26.93 44.64 -8.18
N ASP A 4 -26.87 43.31 -8.10
CA ASP A 4 -26.57 42.60 -6.88
C ASP A 4 -25.10 42.85 -6.51
N ASP A 5 -24.92 43.47 -5.33
CA ASP A 5 -23.64 43.68 -4.66
C ASP A 5 -23.05 42.32 -4.30
N VAL A 6 -22.03 41.88 -5.05
CA VAL A 6 -21.23 40.71 -4.72
C VAL A 6 -20.23 41.14 -3.65
N SER A 7 -20.58 40.92 -2.39
CA SER A 7 -19.63 41.05 -1.28
C SER A 7 -18.42 40.15 -1.54
N PRO A 8 -17.18 40.66 -1.44
CA PRO A 8 -16.00 39.83 -1.58
C PRO A 8 -16.02 38.73 -0.53
N GLU A 9 -15.97 37.46 -0.97
CA GLU A 9 -15.77 36.31 -0.11
C GLU A 9 -14.48 36.54 0.68
N GLU A 10 -14.58 36.66 2.00
CA GLU A 10 -13.42 36.74 2.89
C GLU A 10 -12.59 35.46 2.70
N GLU A 11 -11.42 35.61 2.08
CA GLU A 11 -10.38 34.59 2.04
C GLU A 11 -10.15 34.13 3.49
N PRO A 12 -10.31 32.82 3.81
CA PRO A 12 -10.13 32.35 5.17
C PRO A 12 -8.71 32.68 5.62
N ALA A 13 -8.59 33.51 6.64
CA ALA A 13 -7.32 33.94 7.18
C ALA A 13 -6.45 32.71 7.52
N ASP A 14 -5.22 32.68 6.99
CA ASP A 14 -4.20 31.67 7.24
C ASP A 14 -3.97 31.50 8.76
N GLU A 15 -4.67 30.56 9.39
CA GLU A 15 -4.41 30.20 10.78
C GLU A 15 -3.08 29.45 10.84
N ALA A 16 -2.02 30.18 11.20
CA ALA A 16 -0.72 29.62 11.48
C ALA A 16 -0.85 28.47 12.50
N GLY A 17 -0.37 27.28 12.13
CA GLY A 17 -0.40 26.13 13.02
C GLY A 17 0.31 26.39 14.35
N PRO A 18 -0.04 25.67 15.43
CA PRO A 18 0.61 25.83 16.72
C PRO A 18 2.14 25.68 16.59
N PRO A 19 2.91 26.55 17.26
CA PRO A 19 4.36 26.56 17.16
C PRO A 19 4.97 25.24 17.64
N LEU A 20 6.09 24.84 17.03
CA LEU A 20 6.82 23.62 17.41
C LEU A 20 7.36 23.73 18.84
N LYS A 21 7.36 22.62 19.56
CA LYS A 21 8.00 22.56 20.89
C LYS A 21 9.51 22.71 20.75
N THR A 22 10.15 23.33 21.73
CA THR A 22 11.61 23.57 21.72
C THR A 22 12.42 22.28 21.53
N SER A 23 11.96 21.16 22.08
CA SER A 23 12.57 19.84 21.89
C SER A 23 12.49 19.34 20.45
N GLU A 24 11.35 19.55 19.77
CA GLU A 24 11.14 19.15 18.38
C GLU A 24 12.05 19.94 17.45
N ARG A 25 12.27 21.22 17.73
CA ARG A 25 13.20 22.08 16.97
C ARG A 25 14.63 21.57 17.04
N TRP A 26 15.10 21.18 18.23
CA TRP A 26 16.46 20.64 18.40
C TRP A 26 16.64 19.31 17.67
N ILE A 27 15.66 18.41 17.76
CA ILE A 27 15.70 17.11 17.08
C ILE A 27 15.71 17.32 15.56
N ALA A 28 14.81 18.15 15.02
CA ALA A 28 14.77 18.48 13.60
C ALA A 28 16.10 19.10 13.12
N GLY A 29 16.71 19.96 13.93
CA GLY A 29 18.01 20.57 13.62
C GLY A 29 19.14 19.55 13.54
N ILE A 30 19.25 18.65 14.51
CA ILE A 30 20.27 17.60 14.55
C ILE A 30 20.09 16.63 13.36
N VAL A 31 18.86 16.17 13.13
CA VAL A 31 18.54 15.25 12.02
C VAL A 31 18.83 15.91 10.68
N GLY A 32 18.38 17.16 10.48
CA GLY A 32 18.65 17.92 9.27
C GLY A 32 20.15 18.07 9.00
N PHE A 33 20.93 18.43 10.02
CA PHE A 33 22.38 18.56 9.90
C PHE A 33 23.07 17.24 9.55
N LEU A 34 22.65 16.14 10.18
CA LEU A 34 23.16 14.80 9.85
C LEU A 34 22.80 14.37 8.43
N MET A 35 21.59 14.67 7.95
CA MET A 35 21.18 14.38 6.58
C MET A 35 21.97 15.20 5.55
N ILE A 36 22.20 16.50 5.79
CA ILE A 36 23.06 17.31 4.91
C ILE A 36 24.48 16.74 4.87
N GLY A 37 25.04 16.40 6.03
CA GLY A 37 26.38 15.82 6.12
C GLY A 37 26.49 14.48 5.39
N ALA A 38 25.54 13.58 5.62
CA ALA A 38 25.50 12.27 4.96
C ALA A 38 25.26 12.39 3.45
N GLY A 39 24.38 13.28 3.03
CA GLY A 39 24.08 13.54 1.62
C GLY A 39 25.30 14.11 0.90
N THR A 40 25.96 15.10 1.50
CA THR A 40 27.19 15.70 0.98
C THR A 40 28.30 14.65 0.85
N ALA A 41 28.51 13.81 1.86
CA ALA A 41 29.48 12.72 1.78
C ALA A 41 29.12 11.68 0.69
N ALA A 42 27.83 11.36 0.54
CA ALA A 42 27.35 10.39 -0.45
C ALA A 42 27.56 10.85 -1.90
N VAL A 43 27.52 12.16 -2.17
CA VAL A 43 27.87 12.72 -3.51
C VAL A 43 29.29 12.32 -3.92
N PHE A 44 30.23 12.26 -2.97
CA PHE A 44 31.62 11.88 -3.26
C PHE A 44 31.84 10.37 -3.33
N LEU A 45 30.96 9.57 -2.71
CA LEU A 45 31.13 8.12 -2.62
C LEU A 45 30.39 7.33 -3.70
N ARG A 46 29.32 7.89 -4.30
CA ARG A 46 28.50 7.20 -5.31
C ARG A 46 28.43 7.97 -6.62
N LYS A 47 28.52 7.24 -7.75
CA LYS A 47 28.35 7.77 -9.11
C LYS A 47 26.89 8.03 -9.51
N VAL A 48 25.94 7.89 -8.59
CA VAL A 48 24.50 8.04 -8.87
C VAL A 48 24.00 9.32 -8.20
N GLU A 49 23.55 10.28 -8.99
CA GLU A 49 23.33 11.67 -8.55
C GLU A 49 21.98 11.89 -7.84
N ALA A 50 20.98 11.03 -8.07
CA ALA A 50 19.61 11.28 -7.61
C ALA A 50 19.46 11.17 -6.07
N GLY A 51 20.05 10.13 -5.46
CA GLY A 51 19.90 9.87 -4.02
C GLY A 51 20.53 10.93 -3.11
N PRO A 52 21.81 11.30 -3.32
CA PRO A 52 22.48 12.29 -2.47
C PRO A 52 21.83 13.68 -2.52
N THR A 53 21.37 14.11 -3.70
CA THR A 53 20.71 15.41 -3.89
C THR A 53 19.41 15.51 -3.12
N ALA A 54 18.61 14.43 -3.11
CA ALA A 54 17.39 14.36 -2.31
C ALA A 54 17.68 14.47 -0.80
N LEU A 55 18.74 13.78 -0.32
CA LEU A 55 19.14 13.80 1.09
C LEU A 55 19.59 15.21 1.56
N ILE A 56 20.37 15.91 0.73
CA ILE A 56 20.81 17.29 1.01
C ILE A 56 19.60 18.22 1.06
N THR A 57 18.70 18.11 0.09
CA THR A 57 17.50 18.97 0.00
C THR A 57 16.58 18.77 1.20
N LEU A 58 16.33 17.52 1.57
CA LEU A 58 15.50 17.19 2.73
C LEU A 58 16.15 17.64 4.04
N GLY A 59 17.46 17.44 4.19
CA GLY A 59 18.21 17.91 5.34
C GLY A 59 18.17 19.44 5.48
N ALA A 60 18.35 20.18 4.38
CA ALA A 60 18.25 21.64 4.36
C ALA A 60 16.85 22.13 4.77
N LEU A 61 15.79 21.48 4.29
CA LEU A 61 14.42 21.78 4.67
C LEU A 61 14.20 21.60 6.18
N LEU A 62 14.66 20.48 6.75
CA LEU A 62 14.56 20.22 8.20
C LEU A 62 15.34 21.24 9.02
N THR A 63 16.51 21.69 8.54
CA THR A 63 17.28 22.76 9.20
C THR A 63 16.52 24.09 9.19
N VAL A 64 15.86 24.44 8.08
CA VAL A 64 15.01 25.65 8.01
C VAL A 64 13.82 25.56 8.97
N ILE A 65 13.19 24.39 9.10
CA ILE A 65 12.10 24.15 10.07
C ILE A 65 12.61 24.32 11.51
N ALA A 66 13.79 23.79 11.81
CA ALA A 66 14.40 23.92 13.14
C ALA A 66 14.68 25.39 13.52
N ILE A 67 15.22 26.16 12.57
CA ILE A 67 15.53 27.58 12.76
C ILE A 67 14.25 28.40 12.90
N SER A 68 13.31 28.25 11.96
CA SER A 68 12.06 29.02 11.93
C SER A 68 11.12 28.69 13.10
N GLY A 69 11.15 27.47 13.63
CA GLY A 69 10.22 27.03 14.67
C GLY A 69 8.77 26.93 14.21
N VAL A 70 8.51 27.11 12.91
CA VAL A 70 7.20 26.99 12.30
C VAL A 70 7.12 25.62 11.62
N SER A 71 6.13 24.83 12.02
CA SER A 71 5.71 23.66 11.28
C SER A 71 5.20 24.13 9.92
N ILE A 72 5.91 23.83 8.83
CA ILE A 72 5.43 24.12 7.47
C ILE A 72 4.23 23.19 7.22
N LYS A 73 3.03 23.67 7.52
CA LYS A 73 1.77 22.95 7.25
C LYS A 73 1.22 23.23 5.85
N ARG A 74 1.60 24.36 5.27
CA ARG A 74 1.20 24.81 3.94
C ARG A 74 2.39 25.53 3.31
N ALA A 75 2.83 25.08 2.15
CA ALA A 75 3.81 25.78 1.31
C ALA A 75 3.10 26.19 0.03
N ARG A 76 2.84 27.49 -0.14
CA ARG A 76 2.30 28.05 -1.38
C ARG A 76 3.48 28.42 -2.29
N ILE A 77 3.62 27.76 -3.42
CA ILE A 77 4.62 28.08 -4.45
C ILE A 77 3.85 28.50 -5.70
N GLY A 78 3.75 29.82 -5.93
CA GLY A 78 2.92 30.38 -6.98
C GLY A 78 1.42 30.18 -6.70
N ASP A 79 0.69 29.67 -7.69
CA ASP A 79 -0.74 29.34 -7.57
C ASP A 79 -1.02 27.96 -6.97
N ASN A 80 0.03 27.17 -6.67
CA ASN A 80 -0.11 25.84 -6.08
C ASN A 80 0.05 25.91 -4.56
N GLU A 81 -1.00 25.52 -3.84
CA GLU A 81 -0.96 25.29 -2.39
C GLU A 81 -0.59 23.83 -2.10
N ILE A 82 0.58 23.62 -1.48
CA ILE A 82 0.99 22.31 -0.97
C ILE A 82 0.63 22.25 0.51
N LEU A 83 -0.51 21.67 0.85
CA LEU A 83 -0.86 21.32 2.22
C LEU A 83 -0.01 20.12 2.68
N LEU A 84 0.93 20.31 3.60
CA LEU A 84 1.73 19.23 4.21
C LEU A 84 0.92 18.34 5.18
N HIS A 85 -0.39 18.52 5.29
CA HIS A 85 -1.33 17.52 5.83
C HIS A 85 -1.62 16.40 4.81
N ASN A 86 -0.60 16.03 4.02
CA ASN A 86 -0.80 15.38 2.74
C ASN A 86 -0.82 13.85 2.85
N ARG A 87 -1.65 13.31 3.76
CA ARG A 87 -1.92 11.86 3.80
C ARG A 87 -2.41 11.34 2.45
N GLN A 88 -3.10 12.19 1.68
CA GLN A 88 -3.48 11.91 0.31
C GLN A 88 -2.29 11.86 -0.65
N ALA A 89 -1.33 12.79 -0.58
CA ALA A 89 -0.13 12.69 -1.41
C ALA A 89 0.74 11.50 -1.00
N ALA A 90 0.86 11.20 0.30
CA ALA A 90 1.52 9.99 0.77
C ALA A 90 0.80 8.73 0.25
N ALA A 91 -0.53 8.70 0.27
CA ALA A 91 -1.32 7.61 -0.31
C ALA A 91 -1.10 7.47 -1.83
N ILE A 92 -1.02 8.58 -2.57
CA ILE A 92 -0.72 8.58 -4.01
C ILE A 92 0.71 8.07 -4.26
N GLU A 93 1.68 8.51 -3.48
CA GLU A 93 3.07 8.07 -3.59
C GLU A 93 3.17 6.57 -3.33
N ILE A 94 2.58 6.08 -2.23
CA ILE A 94 2.49 4.65 -1.87
C ILE A 94 1.81 3.83 -2.95
N ALA A 95 0.73 4.34 -3.56
CA ALA A 95 0.01 3.65 -4.63
C ALA A 95 0.86 3.47 -5.89
N ASN A 96 1.84 4.35 -6.11
CA ASN A 96 2.77 4.31 -7.23
C ASN A 96 4.10 3.63 -6.89
N THR A 97 4.36 3.34 -5.61
CA THR A 97 5.56 2.63 -5.17
C THR A 97 5.60 1.23 -5.79
N PRO A 98 6.74 0.82 -6.38
CA PRO A 98 6.94 -0.54 -6.86
C PRO A 98 6.65 -1.57 -5.77
N ALA A 99 6.18 -2.75 -6.20
CA ALA A 99 5.84 -3.87 -5.35
C ALA A 99 6.94 -4.23 -4.34
N GLU A 100 8.19 -4.29 -4.83
CA GLU A 100 9.36 -4.62 -4.02
C GLU A 100 9.66 -3.60 -2.92
N ASP A 101 9.28 -2.34 -3.12
CA ASP A 101 9.61 -1.24 -2.22
C ASP A 101 8.48 -0.92 -1.23
N LEU A 102 7.29 -1.50 -1.42
CA LEU A 102 6.09 -1.19 -0.64
C LEU A 102 6.28 -1.47 0.86
N ASP A 103 6.90 -2.61 1.21
CA ASP A 103 7.16 -2.99 2.61
C ASP A 103 8.16 -2.03 3.28
N SER A 104 9.17 -1.58 2.52
CA SER A 104 10.14 -0.59 3.00
C SER A 104 9.50 0.78 3.21
N ALA A 105 8.70 1.25 2.24
CA ALA A 105 7.98 2.51 2.32
C ALA A 105 7.00 2.53 3.50
N LEU A 106 6.31 1.41 3.73
CA LEU A 106 5.45 1.19 4.89
C LEU A 106 6.19 1.25 6.21
N GLY A 107 7.36 0.62 6.29
CA GLY A 107 8.19 0.65 7.49
C GLY A 107 8.62 2.07 7.86
N VAL A 108 9.00 2.87 6.86
CA VAL A 108 9.35 4.28 7.03
C VAL A 108 8.13 5.09 7.48
N LEU A 109 6.98 4.91 6.82
CA LEU A 109 5.74 5.61 7.16
C LEU A 109 5.29 5.31 8.60
N ALA A 110 5.32 4.03 8.99
CA ALA A 110 4.93 3.59 10.33
C ALA A 110 5.87 4.12 11.42
N ALA A 111 7.16 4.26 11.12
CA ALA A 111 8.14 4.83 12.05
C ALA A 111 7.96 6.34 12.26
N TYR A 112 7.49 7.06 11.23
CA TYR A 112 7.31 8.51 11.27
C TYR A 112 5.93 8.93 11.80
N ASP A 113 4.86 8.32 11.28
CA ASP A 113 3.47 8.55 11.71
C ASP A 113 2.74 7.19 11.87
N PRO A 114 2.78 6.57 13.05
CA PRO A 114 2.03 5.34 13.33
C PRO A 114 0.51 5.50 13.09
N GLY A 115 -0.02 6.72 13.23
CA GLY A 115 -1.43 7.02 12.99
C GLY A 115 -1.79 6.91 11.51
N ALA A 116 -0.86 7.24 10.61
CA ALA A 116 -1.05 7.14 9.16
C ALA A 116 -1.37 5.71 8.72
N VAL A 117 -0.84 4.69 9.39
CA VAL A 117 -1.11 3.28 9.08
C VAL A 117 -2.57 2.92 9.32
N THR A 118 -3.28 3.63 10.21
CA THR A 118 -4.71 3.39 10.46
C THR A 118 -5.63 4.28 9.63
N ASP A 119 -5.06 5.18 8.83
CA ASP A 119 -5.81 6.08 7.97
C ASP A 119 -6.49 5.30 6.81
N PRO A 120 -7.81 5.44 6.61
CA PRO A 120 -8.52 4.73 5.55
C PRO A 120 -7.98 4.99 4.14
N ALA A 121 -7.53 6.21 3.84
CA ALA A 121 -7.01 6.55 2.50
C ALA A 121 -5.68 5.83 2.24
N ILE A 122 -4.83 5.74 3.25
CA ILE A 122 -3.55 5.03 3.18
C ILE A 122 -3.81 3.52 3.08
N GLN A 123 -4.73 2.97 3.87
CA GLN A 123 -5.13 1.56 3.77
C GLN A 123 -5.68 1.20 2.39
N MET A 124 -6.44 2.09 1.75
CA MET A 124 -6.91 1.91 0.38
C MET A 124 -5.75 1.93 -0.63
N ALA A 125 -4.83 2.88 -0.50
CA ALA A 125 -3.64 2.95 -1.36
C ALA A 125 -2.75 1.71 -1.22
N LEU A 126 -2.56 1.22 0.00
CA LEU A 126 -1.81 -0.01 0.27
C LEU A 126 -2.46 -1.24 -0.34
N ALA A 127 -3.79 -1.35 -0.23
CA ALA A 127 -4.52 -2.42 -0.88
C ALA A 127 -4.38 -2.37 -2.41
N ALA A 128 -4.42 -1.17 -3.01
CA ALA A 128 -4.23 -0.98 -4.44
C ALA A 128 -2.79 -1.29 -4.90
N ALA A 129 -1.78 -0.85 -4.14
CA ALA A 129 -0.38 -1.14 -4.40
C ALA A 129 -0.10 -2.64 -4.33
N TYR A 130 -0.60 -3.31 -3.28
CA TYR A 130 -0.51 -4.76 -3.13
C TYR A 130 -1.22 -5.53 -4.26
N ASP A 131 -2.40 -5.07 -4.68
CA ASP A 131 -3.11 -5.66 -5.81
C ASP A 131 -2.30 -5.54 -7.11
N SER A 132 -1.81 -4.34 -7.43
CA SER A 132 -0.96 -4.09 -8.61
C SER A 132 0.31 -4.97 -8.60
N ALA A 133 0.99 -5.01 -7.45
CA ALA A 133 2.16 -5.84 -7.20
C ALA A 133 1.90 -7.32 -7.48
N MET A 134 0.83 -7.84 -6.91
CA MET A 134 0.50 -9.26 -7.05
C MET A 134 0.05 -9.60 -8.48
N LYS A 135 -0.69 -8.71 -9.14
CA LYS A 135 -1.04 -8.87 -10.57
C LYS A 135 0.19 -8.91 -11.47
N SER A 136 1.17 -8.05 -11.21
CA SER A 136 2.45 -8.05 -11.91
C SER A 136 3.18 -9.39 -11.71
N LYS A 137 3.27 -9.84 -10.46
CA LYS A 137 3.93 -11.09 -10.08
C LYS A 137 3.28 -12.33 -10.66
N LEU A 138 1.95 -12.38 -10.68
CA LEU A 138 1.19 -13.45 -11.32
C LEU A 138 1.40 -13.44 -12.84
N ARG A 139 1.48 -12.26 -13.47
CA ARG A 139 1.80 -12.14 -14.89
C ARG A 139 3.22 -12.64 -15.19
N GLU A 140 4.19 -12.32 -14.35
CA GLU A 140 5.56 -12.82 -14.49
C GLU A 140 5.63 -14.35 -14.29
N ALA A 141 4.95 -14.87 -13.28
CA ALA A 141 4.92 -16.29 -12.97
C ALA A 141 4.21 -17.13 -14.04
N PHE A 142 3.12 -16.63 -14.65
CA PHE A 142 2.28 -17.42 -15.54
C PHE A 142 2.30 -16.96 -17.01
N GLY A 143 2.91 -15.81 -17.32
CA GLY A 143 2.91 -15.22 -18.65
C GLY A 143 1.49 -14.99 -19.16
N ASP A 144 1.26 -15.42 -20.41
CA ASP A 144 -0.05 -15.29 -21.07
C ASP A 144 -1.16 -16.12 -20.43
N ARG A 145 -0.83 -17.07 -19.54
CA ARG A 145 -1.84 -17.85 -18.81
C ARG A 145 -2.54 -17.05 -17.72
N TYR A 146 -1.98 -15.91 -17.31
CA TYR A 146 -2.63 -15.02 -16.35
C TYR A 146 -3.31 -13.83 -17.05
N THR A 147 -4.61 -13.69 -16.84
CA THR A 147 -5.39 -12.57 -17.35
C THR A 147 -5.99 -11.77 -16.18
N GLY A 148 -5.45 -10.58 -15.94
CA GLY A 148 -5.91 -9.66 -14.88
C GLY A 148 -7.08 -8.76 -15.28
N ARG A 149 -7.96 -9.20 -16.19
CA ARG A 149 -9.05 -8.37 -16.71
C ARG A 149 -10.20 -8.34 -15.72
N GLY A 150 -10.56 -7.14 -15.26
CA GLY A 150 -11.58 -6.93 -14.23
C GLY A 150 -12.94 -7.55 -14.60
N GLY A 151 -13.64 -8.01 -13.57
CA GLY A 151 -14.96 -8.64 -13.65
C GLY A 151 -15.39 -9.14 -12.26
N ILE A 152 -15.85 -10.40 -12.19
CA ILE A 152 -16.20 -11.08 -10.94
C ILE A 152 -14.94 -11.45 -10.14
N SER A 153 -13.74 -11.39 -10.73
CA SER A 153 -12.46 -11.68 -10.08
C SER A 153 -11.39 -10.63 -10.40
N ASP A 154 -10.33 -10.62 -9.60
CA ASP A 154 -9.15 -9.77 -9.84
C ASP A 154 -8.31 -10.30 -11.03
N GLY A 155 -8.45 -11.59 -11.35
CA GLY A 155 -7.97 -12.19 -12.59
C GLY A 155 -8.32 -13.68 -12.68
N HIS A 156 -7.73 -14.37 -13.64
CA HIS A 156 -7.75 -15.83 -13.71
C HIS A 156 -6.43 -16.38 -14.25
N ILE A 157 -6.13 -17.63 -13.90
CA ILE A 157 -5.00 -18.41 -14.37
C ILE A 157 -5.52 -19.63 -15.11
N ASP A 158 -5.12 -19.82 -16.36
CA ASP A 158 -5.43 -21.04 -17.11
C ASP A 158 -4.37 -22.12 -16.83
N LEU A 159 -4.71 -23.08 -15.97
CA LEU A 159 -3.88 -24.25 -15.66
C LEU A 159 -4.28 -25.45 -16.54
N SER A 160 -3.42 -26.47 -16.61
CA SER A 160 -3.74 -27.73 -17.30
C SER A 160 -4.95 -28.45 -16.69
N SER A 161 -5.18 -28.26 -15.38
CA SER A 161 -6.33 -28.79 -14.65
C SER A 161 -7.60 -27.94 -14.81
N GLY A 162 -7.54 -26.84 -15.56
CA GLY A 162 -8.66 -25.91 -15.78
C GLY A 162 -8.38 -24.49 -15.30
N ARG A 163 -9.34 -23.59 -15.54
CA ARG A 163 -9.26 -22.18 -15.16
C ARG A 163 -9.42 -22.01 -13.64
N VAL A 164 -8.56 -21.20 -13.04
CA VAL A 164 -8.61 -20.81 -11.63
C VAL A 164 -8.86 -19.32 -11.53
N HIS A 165 -9.95 -18.93 -10.87
CA HIS A 165 -10.26 -17.53 -10.61
C HIS A 165 -9.45 -17.01 -9.42
N VAL A 166 -8.82 -15.85 -9.58
CA VAL A 166 -7.93 -15.28 -8.57
C VAL A 166 -8.60 -14.07 -7.91
N GLU A 167 -8.65 -14.09 -6.59
CA GLU A 167 -9.01 -12.95 -5.75
C GLU A 167 -7.81 -12.52 -4.92
N ILE A 168 -7.39 -11.27 -5.04
CA ILE A 168 -6.26 -10.70 -4.29
C ILE A 168 -6.83 -9.88 -3.14
N ARG A 169 -6.34 -10.15 -1.93
CA ARG A 169 -6.79 -9.43 -0.73
C ARG A 169 -5.63 -9.02 0.16
N HIS A 170 -5.64 -7.72 0.45
CA HIS A 170 -4.79 -7.11 1.45
C HIS A 170 -5.57 -6.99 2.76
N PHE A 171 -5.00 -7.50 3.84
CA PHE A 171 -5.44 -7.32 5.21
C PHE A 171 -4.36 -6.61 6.00
N SER A 172 -4.75 -5.72 6.91
CA SER A 172 -3.77 -5.12 7.83
C SER A 172 -3.41 -6.14 8.91
N GLN A 173 -2.12 -6.27 9.24
CA GLN A 173 -1.64 -7.17 10.30
C GLN A 173 -2.22 -6.82 11.68
N THR A 174 -2.62 -5.56 11.87
CA THR A 174 -3.22 -5.08 13.12
C THR A 174 -4.69 -5.48 13.27
N GLU A 175 -5.30 -6.15 12.29
CA GLU A 175 -6.73 -6.45 12.31
C GLU A 175 -7.15 -7.51 13.34
N GLY A 176 -6.24 -8.33 13.90
CA GLY A 176 -6.56 -9.28 14.98
C GLY A 176 -7.86 -10.08 14.72
N ASP A 177 -8.84 -9.98 15.62
CA ASP A 177 -10.16 -10.63 15.47
C ASP A 177 -10.96 -10.16 14.24
N ARG A 178 -10.73 -8.95 13.75
CA ARG A 178 -11.40 -8.43 12.54
C ARG A 178 -10.95 -9.16 11.29
N LEU A 179 -9.71 -9.65 11.25
CA LEU A 179 -9.20 -10.48 10.14
C LEU A 179 -10.13 -11.68 9.93
N ARG A 180 -10.53 -12.31 11.04
CA ARG A 180 -11.42 -13.47 10.99
C ARG A 180 -12.78 -13.13 10.37
N LEU A 181 -13.38 -12.03 10.82
CA LEU A 181 -14.67 -11.58 10.31
C LEU A 181 -14.60 -11.16 8.83
N ARG A 182 -13.55 -10.46 8.41
CA ARG A 182 -13.40 -10.03 7.02
C ARG A 182 -13.16 -11.22 6.09
N TYR A 183 -12.30 -12.16 6.47
CA TYR A 183 -12.06 -13.37 5.68
C TYR A 183 -13.32 -14.25 5.59
N GLN A 184 -14.07 -14.38 6.69
CA GLN A 184 -15.35 -15.08 6.68
C GLN A 184 -16.36 -14.39 5.75
N LYS A 185 -16.49 -13.06 5.81
CA LYS A 185 -17.36 -12.30 4.90
C LYS A 185 -16.95 -12.45 3.45
N LEU A 186 -15.66 -12.46 3.16
CA LEU A 186 -15.11 -12.67 1.82
C LEU A 186 -15.55 -14.03 1.26
N THR A 187 -15.21 -15.11 1.97
CA THR A 187 -15.49 -16.50 1.56
C THR A 187 -16.99 -16.83 1.53
N GLN A 188 -17.82 -16.04 2.19
CA GLN A 188 -19.28 -16.18 2.15
C GLN A 188 -19.96 -15.23 1.16
N SER A 189 -19.20 -14.33 0.53
CA SER A 189 -19.78 -13.33 -0.37
C SER A 189 -20.39 -13.99 -1.62
N PRO A 190 -21.50 -13.43 -2.16
CA PRO A 190 -22.06 -13.88 -3.44
C PRO A 190 -21.01 -13.86 -4.55
N LYS A 191 -20.11 -12.86 -4.53
CA LYS A 191 -18.98 -12.74 -5.47
C LYS A 191 -18.18 -14.03 -5.58
N ILE A 192 -17.74 -14.62 -4.46
CA ILE A 192 -16.96 -15.88 -4.47
C ILE A 192 -17.79 -17.06 -5.03
N ARG A 193 -19.10 -17.11 -4.74
CA ARG A 193 -19.96 -18.18 -5.27
C ARG A 193 -20.10 -18.10 -6.80
N ASP A 194 -20.12 -16.88 -7.33
CA ASP A 194 -20.33 -16.63 -8.77
C ASP A 194 -19.03 -16.74 -9.58
N MET A 195 -17.86 -16.93 -8.94
CA MET A 195 -16.55 -17.05 -9.62
C MET A 195 -16.32 -18.39 -10.29
N GLY A 196 -17.14 -19.42 -10.06
CA GLY A 196 -17.00 -20.75 -10.67
C GLY A 196 -16.37 -21.80 -9.75
N ASP A 197 -15.86 -22.87 -10.35
CA ASP A 197 -15.55 -24.12 -9.63
C ASP A 197 -14.19 -24.12 -8.94
N ARG A 198 -13.24 -23.26 -9.36
CA ARG A 198 -11.87 -23.25 -8.83
C ARG A 198 -11.43 -21.82 -8.52
N ILE A 199 -11.17 -21.56 -7.25
CA ILE A 199 -10.95 -20.22 -6.72
C ILE A 199 -9.66 -20.21 -5.90
N LEU A 200 -8.79 -19.26 -6.19
CA LEU A 200 -7.58 -18.97 -5.45
C LEU A 200 -7.74 -17.61 -4.75
N ILE A 201 -7.63 -17.60 -3.43
CA ILE A 201 -7.53 -16.37 -2.64
C ILE A 201 -6.05 -16.13 -2.31
N VAL A 202 -5.51 -15.01 -2.76
CA VAL A 202 -4.13 -14.59 -2.51
C VAL A 202 -4.11 -13.53 -1.42
N LEU A 203 -3.39 -13.80 -0.33
CA LEU A 203 -3.35 -12.97 0.88
C LEU A 203 -1.95 -12.47 1.19
N ASN A 204 -1.85 -11.30 1.82
CA ASN A 204 -0.61 -10.75 2.35
C ASN A 204 -0.31 -11.18 3.81
N VAL A 205 -1.27 -11.84 4.46
CA VAL A 205 -1.14 -12.29 5.86
C VAL A 205 -1.48 -13.77 5.97
N THR A 206 -0.70 -14.47 6.78
CA THR A 206 -0.98 -15.86 7.13
C THR A 206 -2.21 -15.92 8.03
N LEU A 207 -3.23 -16.65 7.60
CA LEU A 207 -4.42 -16.87 8.41
C LEU A 207 -4.16 -17.92 9.49
N PRO A 208 -4.67 -17.74 10.72
CA PRO A 208 -4.53 -18.74 11.77
C PRO A 208 -5.36 -19.99 11.46
N ASP A 209 -4.81 -21.17 11.74
CA ASP A 209 -5.59 -22.40 11.71
C ASP A 209 -6.74 -22.36 12.75
N PRO A 210 -7.92 -22.94 12.46
CA PRO A 210 -8.27 -23.72 11.26
C PRO A 210 -9.01 -22.89 10.19
N MET A 211 -8.72 -21.59 10.06
CA MET A 211 -9.53 -20.70 9.23
C MET A 211 -9.55 -21.05 7.74
N PRO A 212 -8.41 -21.26 7.05
CA PRO A 212 -8.41 -21.66 5.65
C PRO A 212 -9.18 -22.96 5.44
N ALA A 213 -8.84 -24.02 6.20
CA ALA A 213 -9.48 -25.32 6.11
C ALA A 213 -11.02 -25.27 6.28
N LYS A 214 -11.53 -24.43 7.19
CA LYS A 214 -12.99 -24.25 7.34
C LYS A 214 -13.64 -23.60 6.12
N ALA A 215 -12.96 -22.67 5.46
CA ALA A 215 -13.44 -22.05 4.23
C ALA A 215 -13.38 -23.03 3.05
N GLU A 216 -12.27 -23.80 2.92
CA GLU A 216 -12.11 -24.82 1.88
C GLU A 216 -13.17 -25.91 2.00
N ASN A 217 -13.38 -26.47 3.20
CA ASN A 217 -14.42 -27.49 3.42
C ASN A 217 -15.84 -26.97 3.11
N ARG A 218 -16.10 -25.68 3.34
CA ARG A 218 -17.39 -25.07 3.02
C ARG A 218 -17.55 -24.90 1.51
N ALA A 219 -16.53 -24.42 0.81
CA ALA A 219 -16.53 -24.30 -0.64
C ALA A 219 -16.72 -25.67 -1.29
N LEU A 220 -16.04 -26.70 -0.76
CA LEU A 220 -16.17 -28.08 -1.23
C LEU A 220 -17.61 -28.60 -1.09
N ALA A 221 -18.28 -28.29 0.03
CA ALA A 221 -19.69 -28.63 0.22
C ALA A 221 -20.63 -27.92 -0.79
N GLN A 222 -20.15 -26.88 -1.47
CA GLN A 222 -20.85 -26.15 -2.54
C GLN A 222 -20.40 -26.59 -3.95
N GLY A 223 -19.55 -27.62 -4.05
CA GLY A 223 -18.99 -28.09 -5.32
C GLY A 223 -17.84 -27.22 -5.85
N GLN A 224 -17.27 -26.36 -5.01
CA GLN A 224 -16.16 -25.46 -5.38
C GLN A 224 -14.84 -25.91 -4.73
N VAL A 225 -13.74 -25.77 -5.46
CA VAL A 225 -12.37 -25.92 -4.97
C VAL A 225 -11.83 -24.53 -4.64
N LEU A 226 -11.87 -24.18 -3.36
CA LEU A 226 -11.26 -22.95 -2.84
C LEU A 226 -9.89 -23.27 -2.26
N LYS A 227 -8.87 -22.49 -2.65
CA LYS A 227 -7.52 -22.54 -2.08
C LYS A 227 -7.09 -21.17 -1.62
N THR A 228 -6.34 -21.11 -0.53
CA THR A 228 -5.80 -19.86 0.02
C THR A 228 -4.30 -19.93 0.08
N VAL A 229 -3.62 -18.97 -0.55
CA VAL A 229 -2.16 -18.88 -0.54
C VAL A 229 -1.76 -17.53 0.04
N THR A 230 -0.79 -17.55 0.95
CA THR A 230 -0.16 -16.32 1.43
C THR A 230 1.05 -16.04 0.56
N LEU A 231 1.02 -14.93 -0.18
CA LEU A 231 2.13 -14.51 -1.02
C LEU A 231 2.69 -13.19 -0.50
N SER A 232 4.00 -13.15 -0.32
CA SER A 232 4.74 -11.94 0.01
C SER A 232 5.47 -11.38 -1.22
N SER A 233 5.86 -10.12 -1.13
CA SER A 233 6.78 -9.44 -2.07
C SER A 233 8.07 -10.25 -2.31
N MET A 234 8.53 -11.00 -1.32
CA MET A 234 9.78 -11.77 -1.35
C MET A 234 9.75 -13.06 -2.20
N HIS A 235 8.57 -13.61 -2.49
CA HIS A 235 8.51 -14.86 -3.26
C HIS A 235 9.06 -14.66 -4.69
N THR A 236 9.73 -15.63 -5.28
CA THR A 236 10.11 -15.53 -6.70
C THR A 236 8.94 -15.92 -7.61
N PRO A 237 8.91 -15.50 -8.89
CA PRO A 237 7.88 -15.95 -9.83
C PRO A 237 7.78 -17.48 -9.95
N ASP A 238 8.91 -18.19 -9.84
CA ASP A 238 8.92 -19.65 -9.88
C ASP A 238 8.33 -20.27 -8.60
N GLU A 239 8.61 -19.72 -7.42
CA GLU A 239 7.98 -20.14 -6.16
C GLU A 239 6.46 -19.91 -6.19
N VAL A 240 6.01 -18.76 -6.71
CA VAL A 240 4.58 -18.48 -6.88
C VAL A 240 3.94 -19.50 -7.80
N ARG A 241 4.60 -19.86 -8.92
CA ARG A 241 4.12 -20.87 -9.86
C ARG A 241 4.04 -22.24 -9.20
N GLU A 242 5.06 -22.65 -8.45
CA GLU A 242 5.13 -23.94 -7.77
C GLU A 242 4.03 -24.07 -6.71
N LEU A 243 3.92 -23.09 -5.81
CA LEU A 243 2.92 -23.07 -4.74
C LEU A 243 1.50 -23.20 -5.29
N ILE A 244 1.13 -22.38 -6.27
CA ILE A 244 -0.21 -22.41 -6.87
C ILE A 244 -0.45 -23.73 -7.61
N SER A 245 0.55 -24.25 -8.33
CA SER A 245 0.41 -25.52 -9.05
C SER A 245 0.23 -26.70 -8.11
N GLN A 246 0.95 -26.72 -6.98
CA GLN A 246 0.85 -27.77 -5.96
C GLN A 246 -0.53 -27.81 -5.31
N GLU A 247 -1.07 -26.64 -4.92
CA GLU A 247 -2.38 -26.53 -4.29
C GLU A 247 -3.51 -27.08 -5.18
N PHE A 248 -3.44 -26.83 -6.49
CA PHE A 248 -4.48 -27.27 -7.44
C PHE A 248 -4.24 -28.66 -8.05
N SER A 249 -3.03 -29.21 -7.94
CA SER A 249 -2.75 -30.60 -8.34
C SER A 249 -3.26 -31.59 -7.30
N SER A 250 -3.13 -31.27 -6.01
CA SER A 250 -3.60 -32.13 -4.92
C SER A 250 -5.12 -32.33 -4.90
N ALA A 251 -5.87 -31.30 -5.34
CA ALA A 251 -7.34 -31.31 -5.33
C ALA A 251 -7.99 -32.18 -6.42
N SER A 252 -7.21 -32.77 -7.33
CA SER A 252 -7.74 -33.61 -8.44
C SER A 252 -7.78 -35.10 -8.10
N THR A 253 -7.51 -35.46 -6.84
CA THR A 253 -7.49 -36.85 -6.34
C THR A 253 -8.70 -37.10 -5.46
#